data_AF-A0A9E1K8S9-F1
#
_entry.id   AF-A0A9E1K8S9-F1
#
_cell.length_a   1.000
_cell.length_b   1.000
_cell.length_c   1.000
_cell.angle_alpha   90.00
_cell.angle_beta   90.00
_cell.angle_gamma   90.00
#
_symmetry.space_group_name_H-M   'P 1'
#
loop_
_entity.id
_entity.type
_entity.pdbx_description
1 polymer ?
#
loop_
_entity_poly.entity_id
_entity_poly.type
_entity_poly.pdbx_seq_one_letter_code
_entity_poly.pdbx_strand_id
1 'polypeptide(L)'
;MQRQSFFKTLTQMSLKFLPLAVVIWFIVAWFELPRIASWGFAGVVMMYAFLLSLPPKKKTEITFGKSIRIKLPIILILAGIIWVFAGKLGFPIWWQIEFVAFAFVGLVYFLILDSRSLKPEKSQWSSTFRLLTTYALASGLFITITAQLPQFNPQHEIEKLDRPPVKLSGLAGPEVIAAGREVFGSNKCFNCHKVFWEGNSDRGPNLGTKQIGLYSEEYIKEQILEPRKKQSPGYEDKKSKKAMPTYYDEDLSEDELDALVAYLKTLRNPTVMPVEGKFPNQWTWWDDPKIIEEGKVVFEGLEPNTDGLNCAVCHGKDGIPMMTGALDFRNADNMDTDKMPDRLEGVKMQDWPDSLWYKRVTRGVDGTAMAPWGMMFQHLYLWKAEAYARTFHDPLDKRTEKRPVPPIPTKEEIEKWKTDGLFLDPLL
;
A
#
# COMPACT_ATOMS: atom_id res chain seq x y z
N MET A 1 66.75 9.53 -14.97
CA MET A 1 65.54 9.12 -15.70
C MET A 1 64.72 10.36 -16.07
N GLN A 2 64.64 10.71 -17.35
CA GLN A 2 63.83 11.83 -17.83
C GLN A 2 62.35 11.56 -17.51
N ARG A 3 61.72 12.50 -16.80
CA ARG A 3 60.28 12.45 -16.48
C ARG A 3 59.51 12.55 -17.80
N GLN A 4 58.80 11.50 -18.21
CA GLN A 4 57.90 11.60 -19.37
C GLN A 4 56.90 12.74 -19.13
N SER A 5 56.65 13.55 -20.16
CA SER A 5 55.62 14.58 -20.14
C SER A 5 54.27 13.94 -19.80
N PHE A 6 53.50 14.55 -18.88
CA PHE A 6 52.16 14.12 -18.50
C PHE A 6 51.29 13.79 -19.71
N PHE A 7 51.36 14.62 -20.76
CA PHE A 7 50.61 14.41 -22.00
C PHE A 7 51.01 13.12 -22.71
N LYS A 8 52.29 12.75 -22.70
CA LYS A 8 52.76 11.50 -23.31
C LYS A 8 52.23 10.27 -22.56
N THR A 9 52.24 10.32 -21.23
CA THR A 9 51.69 9.25 -20.38
C THR A 9 50.17 9.16 -20.50
N LEU A 10 49.47 10.31 -20.55
CA LEU A 10 48.03 10.38 -20.76
C LEU A 10 47.61 9.78 -22.09
N THR A 11 48.29 10.12 -23.18
CA THR A 11 48.02 9.55 -24.50
C THR A 11 48.25 8.03 -24.50
N GLN A 12 49.33 7.56 -23.88
CA GLN A 12 49.65 6.13 -23.81
C GLN A 12 48.63 5.35 -22.98
N MET A 13 48.22 5.86 -21.81
CA MET A 13 47.22 5.21 -20.96
C MET A 13 45.84 5.26 -21.61
N SER A 14 45.45 6.39 -22.21
CA SER A 14 44.16 6.51 -22.91
C SER A 14 44.06 5.51 -24.06
N LEU A 15 45.11 5.36 -24.88
CA LEU A 15 45.15 4.37 -25.96
C LEU A 15 45.09 2.92 -25.44
N LYS A 16 45.71 2.65 -24.28
CA LYS A 16 45.70 1.31 -23.67
C LYS A 16 44.33 0.93 -23.09
N PHE A 17 43.61 1.90 -22.51
CA PHE A 17 42.34 1.67 -21.82
C PHE A 17 41.10 1.93 -22.70
N LEU A 18 41.24 2.61 -23.84
CA LEU A 18 40.14 2.85 -24.79
C LEU A 18 39.49 1.55 -25.29
N PRO A 19 40.23 0.47 -25.68
CA PRO A 19 39.61 -0.78 -26.08
C PRO A 19 38.78 -1.41 -24.95
N LEU A 20 39.26 -1.34 -23.72
CA LEU A 20 38.53 -1.85 -22.55
C LEU A 20 37.27 -1.02 -22.28
N ALA A 21 37.33 0.31 -22.40
CA ALA A 21 36.18 1.18 -22.26
C ALA A 21 35.10 0.88 -23.32
N VAL A 22 35.50 0.62 -24.57
CA VAL A 22 34.61 0.22 -25.67
C VAL A 22 33.96 -1.14 -25.39
N VAL A 23 34.74 -2.13 -24.95
CA VAL A 23 34.21 -3.46 -24.59
C VAL A 23 33.20 -3.36 -23.46
N ILE A 24 33.51 -2.62 -22.39
CA ILE A 24 32.59 -2.41 -21.27
C ILE A 24 31.33 -1.69 -21.72
N TRP A 25 31.43 -0.70 -22.61
CA TRP A 25 30.27 -0.01 -23.18
C TRP A 25 29.31 -0.99 -23.88
N PHE A 26 29.85 -1.88 -24.72
CA PHE A 26 29.05 -2.89 -25.42
C PHE A 26 28.45 -3.94 -24.49
N ILE A 27 29.22 -4.42 -23.50
CA ILE A 27 28.71 -5.38 -22.50
C ILE A 27 27.54 -4.76 -21.73
N VAL A 28 27.67 -3.52 -21.26
CA VAL A 28 26.59 -2.84 -20.52
C VAL A 28 25.38 -2.60 -21.42
N ALA A 29 25.58 -2.27 -22.69
CA ALA A 29 24.49 -2.14 -23.67
C ALA A 29 23.78 -3.47 -23.96
N TRP A 30 24.49 -4.59 -23.92
CA TRP A 30 23.93 -5.95 -24.09
C TRP A 30 22.95 -6.34 -22.98
N PHE A 31 23.16 -5.84 -21.76
CA PHE A 31 22.26 -6.07 -20.61
C PHE A 31 21.03 -5.14 -20.61
N GLU A 32 20.71 -4.50 -21.73
CA GLU A 32 19.53 -3.62 -21.90
C GLU A 32 19.44 -2.45 -20.88
N LEU A 33 20.57 -2.07 -20.27
CA LEU A 33 20.62 -0.95 -19.34
C LEU A 33 20.46 0.40 -20.09
N PRO A 34 19.96 1.46 -19.41
CA PRO A 34 19.83 2.78 -20.02
C PRO A 34 21.18 3.25 -20.58
N ARG A 35 21.19 3.88 -21.77
CA ARG A 35 22.44 4.27 -22.46
C ARG A 35 23.39 5.13 -21.61
N ILE A 36 22.87 5.88 -20.64
CA ILE A 36 23.67 6.67 -19.70
C ILE A 36 24.58 5.78 -18.83
N ALA A 37 24.17 4.55 -18.53
CA ALA A 37 24.97 3.57 -17.80
C ALA A 37 26.19 3.13 -18.63
N SER A 38 26.01 2.80 -19.92
CA SER A 38 27.12 2.41 -20.81
C SER A 38 28.17 3.51 -20.89
N TRP A 39 27.75 4.77 -21.03
CA TRP A 39 28.66 5.92 -21.00
C TRP A 39 29.29 6.15 -19.63
N GLY A 40 28.54 5.94 -18.54
CA GLY A 40 29.04 6.05 -17.18
C GLY A 40 30.18 5.06 -16.91
N PHE A 41 29.96 3.77 -17.18
CA PHE A 41 30.97 2.72 -16.96
C PHE A 41 32.20 2.89 -17.85
N ALA A 42 32.02 3.22 -19.15
CA ALA A 42 33.13 3.55 -20.03
C ALA A 42 33.91 4.79 -19.54
N GLY A 43 33.19 5.79 -19.03
CA GLY A 43 33.76 6.98 -18.42
C GLY A 43 34.63 6.68 -17.20
N VAL A 44 34.22 5.74 -16.34
CA VAL A 44 35.03 5.29 -15.18
C VAL A 44 36.36 4.68 -15.63
N VAL A 45 36.36 3.88 -16.69
CA VAL A 45 37.59 3.29 -17.25
C VAL A 45 38.55 4.38 -17.74
N MET A 46 38.02 5.38 -18.45
CA MET A 46 38.81 6.51 -18.93
C MET A 46 39.29 7.43 -17.80
N MET A 47 38.47 7.61 -16.76
CA MET A 47 38.87 8.30 -15.53
C MET A 47 40.03 7.57 -14.86
N TYR A 48 39.99 6.24 -14.81
CA TYR A 48 41.09 5.45 -14.26
C TYR A 48 42.38 5.60 -15.08
N ALA A 49 42.27 5.60 -16.41
CA ALA A 49 43.40 5.88 -17.30
C ALA A 49 44.00 7.27 -17.05
N PHE A 50 43.15 8.29 -16.85
CA PHE A 50 43.59 9.63 -16.47
C PHE A 50 44.31 9.64 -15.12
N LEU A 51 43.75 8.99 -14.09
CA LEU A 51 44.34 8.93 -12.75
C LEU A 51 45.72 8.24 -12.75
N LEU A 52 45.89 7.16 -13.53
CA LEU A 52 47.18 6.48 -13.71
C LEU A 52 48.21 7.31 -14.48
N SER A 53 47.76 8.32 -15.22
CA SER A 53 48.62 9.22 -15.97
C SER A 53 49.17 10.36 -15.11
N LEU A 54 48.59 10.58 -13.91
CA LEU A 54 49.09 11.57 -12.98
C LEU A 54 50.46 11.14 -12.42
N PRO A 55 51.39 12.10 -12.24
CA PRO A 55 52.70 11.78 -11.68
C PRO A 55 52.55 11.18 -10.28
N PRO A 56 53.27 10.09 -9.96
CA PRO A 56 53.15 9.43 -8.66
C PRO A 56 53.54 10.42 -7.56
N LYS A 57 52.58 10.71 -6.67
CA LYS A 57 52.82 11.50 -5.45
C LYS A 57 53.34 10.54 -4.38
N LYS A 58 54.41 10.94 -3.66
CA LYS A 58 54.82 10.19 -2.46
C LYS A 58 53.64 10.17 -1.49
N LYS A 59 53.20 8.98 -1.09
CA LYS A 59 52.14 8.81 -0.09
C LYS A 59 52.65 9.40 1.23
N THR A 60 52.11 10.55 1.62
CA THR A 60 52.38 11.14 2.93
C THR A 60 51.39 10.54 3.92
N GLU A 61 51.87 9.78 4.90
CA GLU A 61 51.01 9.26 5.97
C GLU A 61 50.39 10.43 6.74
N ILE A 62 49.07 10.41 6.91
CA ILE A 62 48.32 11.45 7.62
C ILE A 62 47.79 10.83 8.90
N THR A 63 47.89 11.53 10.03
CA THR A 63 47.33 11.05 11.30
C THR A 63 45.81 10.89 11.20
N PHE A 64 45.25 9.85 11.83
CA PHE A 64 43.82 9.51 11.80
C PHE A 64 42.89 10.73 11.98
N GLY A 65 43.12 11.56 13.00
CA GLY A 65 42.30 12.76 13.25
C GLY A 65 42.37 13.82 12.13
N LYS A 66 43.52 13.95 11.46
CA LYS A 66 43.68 14.85 10.30
C LYS A 66 42.99 14.28 9.06
N SER A 67 43.00 12.96 8.87
CA SER A 67 42.26 12.31 7.78
C SER A 67 40.75 12.46 7.96
N ILE A 68 40.22 12.22 9.18
CA ILE A 68 38.81 12.48 9.52
C ILE A 68 38.43 13.93 9.22
N ARG A 69 39.20 14.90 9.71
CA ARG A 69 38.88 16.33 9.56
C ARG A 69 38.78 16.77 8.09
N ILE A 70 39.53 16.13 7.20
CA ILE A 70 39.50 16.43 5.76
C ILE A 70 38.37 15.67 5.05
N LYS A 71 38.20 14.38 5.34
CA LYS A 71 37.32 13.49 4.55
C LYS A 71 35.88 13.46 5.05
N LEU A 72 35.65 13.62 6.35
CA LEU A 72 34.29 13.58 6.92
C LEU A 72 33.38 14.67 6.32
N PRO A 73 33.79 15.95 6.18
CA PRO A 73 32.94 16.96 5.54
C PRO A 73 32.59 16.63 4.09
N ILE A 74 33.54 16.08 3.32
CA ILE A 74 33.33 15.67 1.93
C ILE A 74 32.29 14.55 1.86
N ILE A 75 32.41 13.54 2.73
CA ILE A 75 31.47 12.42 2.78
C ILE A 75 30.08 12.87 3.25
N LEU A 76 29.99 13.81 4.19
CA LEU A 76 28.71 14.39 4.60
C LEU A 76 28.00 15.13 3.46
N ILE A 77 28.75 15.90 2.67
CA ILE A 77 28.20 16.57 1.48
C ILE A 77 27.73 15.54 0.45
N LEU A 78 28.56 14.52 0.17
CA LEU A 78 28.19 13.44 -0.76
C LEU A 78 26.97 12.66 -0.28
N ALA A 79 26.88 12.34 1.01
CA ALA A 79 25.74 11.69 1.63
C ALA A 79 24.46 12.53 1.46
N GLY A 80 24.55 13.84 1.67
CA GLY A 80 23.42 14.77 1.44
C GLY A 80 22.97 14.78 -0.03
N ILE A 81 23.92 14.80 -0.97
CA ILE A 81 23.61 14.74 -2.41
C ILE A 81 22.94 13.41 -2.77
N ILE A 82 23.48 12.28 -2.29
CA ILE A 82 22.94 10.94 -2.51
C ILE A 82 21.50 10.85 -1.98
N TRP A 83 21.27 11.32 -0.75
CA TRP A 83 19.95 11.34 -0.12
C TRP A 83 18.93 12.10 -0.95
N VAL A 84 19.23 13.36 -1.32
CA VAL A 84 18.32 14.21 -2.10
C VAL A 84 18.06 13.62 -3.48
N PHE A 85 19.07 13.09 -4.14
CA PHE A 85 18.93 12.52 -5.48
C PHE A 85 18.14 11.21 -5.47
N ALA A 86 18.40 10.32 -4.51
CA ALA A 86 17.65 9.08 -4.35
C ALA A 86 16.17 9.36 -4.02
N GLY A 87 15.89 10.36 -3.17
CA GLY A 87 14.55 10.84 -2.91
C GLY A 87 13.86 11.36 -4.18
N LYS A 88 14.54 12.18 -5.00
CA LYS A 88 14.01 12.67 -6.28
C LYS A 88 13.71 11.56 -7.30
N LEU A 89 14.49 10.48 -7.27
CA LEU A 89 14.25 9.30 -8.12
C LEU A 89 13.15 8.37 -7.59
N GLY A 90 12.57 8.67 -6.41
CA GLY A 90 11.45 7.93 -5.84
C GLY A 90 11.84 6.64 -5.13
N PHE A 91 13.10 6.50 -4.70
CA PHE A 91 13.51 5.33 -3.90
C PHE A 91 12.86 5.36 -2.51
N PRO A 92 12.41 4.21 -1.96
CA PRO A 92 11.95 4.12 -0.57
C PRO A 92 13.02 4.54 0.44
N ILE A 93 12.61 5.02 1.61
CA ILE A 93 13.51 5.56 2.65
C ILE A 93 14.62 4.57 3.05
N TRP A 94 14.30 3.27 3.19
CA TRP A 94 15.30 2.25 3.55
C TRP A 94 16.44 2.13 2.52
N TRP A 95 16.12 2.22 1.23
CA TRP A 95 17.13 2.23 0.18
C TRP A 95 17.97 3.50 0.20
N GLN A 96 17.37 4.66 0.51
CA GLN A 96 18.11 5.92 0.65
C GLN A 96 19.12 5.84 1.82
N ILE A 97 18.72 5.24 2.94
CA ILE A 97 19.60 4.99 4.09
C ILE A 97 20.77 4.09 3.68
N GLU A 98 20.49 3.01 2.96
CA GLU A 98 21.52 2.09 2.48
C GLU A 98 22.54 2.79 1.57
N PHE A 99 22.08 3.57 0.58
CA PHE A 99 22.98 4.32 -0.31
C PHE A 99 23.87 5.32 0.45
N VAL A 100 23.32 5.99 1.46
CA VAL A 100 24.08 6.87 2.34
C VAL A 100 25.09 6.07 3.18
N ALA A 101 24.69 4.92 3.72
CA ALA A 101 25.58 4.06 4.50
C ALA A 101 26.80 3.61 3.69
N PHE A 102 26.63 3.30 2.40
CA PHE A 102 27.75 2.98 1.51
C PHE A 102 28.77 4.13 1.36
N ALA A 103 28.35 5.39 1.40
CA ALA A 103 29.28 6.53 1.42
C ALA A 103 30.15 6.52 2.68
N PHE A 104 29.59 6.16 3.84
CA PHE A 104 30.33 6.02 5.09
C PHE A 104 31.24 4.78 5.12
N VAL A 105 30.87 3.69 4.44
CA VAL A 105 31.80 2.56 4.21
C VAL A 105 33.03 3.05 3.43
N GLY A 106 32.83 3.90 2.42
CA GLY A 106 33.91 4.57 1.70
C GLY A 106 34.80 5.41 2.61
N LEU A 107 34.22 6.16 3.56
CA LEU A 107 34.99 6.89 4.58
C LEU A 107 35.89 5.95 5.39
N VAL A 108 35.34 4.86 5.91
CA VAL A 108 36.11 3.86 6.68
C VAL A 108 37.27 3.32 5.85
N TYR A 109 37.02 2.95 4.59
CA TYR A 109 38.05 2.48 3.67
C TYR A 109 39.18 3.50 3.49
N PHE A 110 38.82 4.77 3.28
CA PHE A 110 39.79 5.85 3.14
C PHE A 110 40.55 6.18 4.43
N LEU A 111 39.95 5.98 5.60
CA LEU A 111 40.63 6.12 6.88
C LEU A 111 41.65 5.00 7.10
N ILE A 112 41.31 3.77 6.70
CA ILE A 112 42.23 2.63 6.73
C ILE A 112 43.42 2.86 5.78
N LEU A 113 43.19 3.34 4.56
CA LEU A 113 44.26 3.60 3.59
C LEU A 113 45.24 4.71 4.02
N ASP A 114 44.76 5.72 4.75
CA ASP A 114 45.61 6.81 5.27
C ASP A 114 46.29 6.44 6.60
N SER A 115 45.81 5.39 7.26
CA SER A 115 46.36 4.94 8.53
C SER A 115 47.82 4.49 8.35
N ARG A 116 48.58 4.58 9.44
CA ARG A 116 50.00 4.19 9.41
C ARG A 116 50.12 2.74 8.98
N SER A 117 51.09 2.49 8.10
CA SER A 117 51.43 1.12 7.71
C SER A 117 51.75 0.31 8.97
N LEU A 118 51.05 -0.81 9.16
CA LEU A 118 51.35 -1.71 10.26
C LEU A 118 52.76 -2.27 10.08
N LYS A 119 53.47 -2.50 11.20
CA LYS A 119 54.77 -3.15 11.15
C LYS A 119 54.61 -4.55 10.54
N PRO A 120 55.55 -5.01 9.69
CA PRO A 120 55.53 -6.37 9.17
C PRO A 120 55.44 -7.37 10.32
N GLU A 121 54.66 -8.43 10.10
CA GLU A 121 54.55 -9.51 11.07
C GLU A 121 55.89 -10.19 11.31
N LYS A 122 56.13 -10.59 12.57
CA LYS A 122 57.42 -11.16 12.97
C LYS A 122 57.62 -12.58 12.44
N SER A 123 56.54 -13.29 12.09
CA SER A 123 56.56 -14.69 11.70
C SER A 123 55.44 -15.02 10.71
N GLN A 124 55.69 -16.00 9.83
CA GLN A 124 54.65 -16.54 8.95
C GLN A 124 53.49 -17.16 9.76
N TRP A 125 53.78 -17.73 10.95
CA TRP A 125 52.76 -18.28 11.83
C TRP A 125 51.85 -17.20 12.42
N SER A 126 52.40 -16.06 12.85
CA SER A 126 51.58 -14.96 13.37
C SER A 126 50.69 -14.35 12.28
N SER A 127 51.19 -14.25 11.05
CA SER A 127 50.38 -13.83 9.89
C SER A 127 49.23 -14.79 9.62
N THR A 128 49.50 -16.10 9.53
CA THR A 128 48.47 -17.12 9.30
C THR A 128 47.44 -17.13 10.41
N PHE A 129 47.88 -17.09 11.67
CA PHE A 129 46.98 -17.06 12.82
C PHE A 129 46.09 -15.82 12.80
N ARG A 130 46.65 -14.60 12.64
CA ARG A 130 45.86 -13.37 12.56
C ARG A 130 44.87 -13.39 11.41
N LEU A 131 45.26 -13.94 10.25
CA LEU A 131 44.36 -14.06 9.10
C LEU A 131 43.18 -14.98 9.44
N LEU A 132 43.45 -16.20 9.93
CA LEU A 132 42.41 -17.16 10.31
C LEU A 132 41.52 -16.61 11.41
N THR A 133 42.07 -15.96 12.44
CA THR A 133 41.29 -15.34 13.52
C THR A 133 40.42 -14.20 13.00
N THR A 134 40.92 -13.36 12.09
CA THR A 134 40.13 -12.25 11.52
C THR A 134 38.93 -12.79 10.74
N TYR A 135 39.15 -13.80 9.89
CA TYR A 135 38.06 -14.42 9.15
C TYR A 135 37.11 -15.18 10.08
N ALA A 136 37.61 -15.94 11.06
CA ALA A 136 36.76 -16.65 12.01
C ALA A 136 35.88 -15.71 12.84
N LEU A 137 36.43 -14.58 13.30
CA LEU A 137 35.67 -13.57 14.04
C LEU A 137 34.62 -12.89 13.16
N ALA A 138 35.01 -12.46 11.96
CA ALA A 138 34.07 -11.84 11.02
C ALA A 138 32.96 -12.83 10.63
N SER A 139 33.31 -14.06 10.26
CA SER A 139 32.35 -15.12 9.94
C SER A 139 31.45 -15.44 11.13
N GLY A 140 31.99 -15.56 12.34
CA GLY A 140 31.20 -15.78 13.55
C GLY A 140 30.20 -14.66 13.81
N LEU A 141 30.62 -13.40 13.63
CA LEU A 141 29.74 -12.24 13.74
C LEU A 141 28.64 -12.25 12.66
N PHE A 142 29.00 -12.49 11.40
CA PHE A 142 28.02 -12.58 10.32
C PHE A 142 27.03 -13.71 10.55
N ILE A 143 27.50 -14.93 10.86
CA ILE A 143 26.65 -16.09 11.13
C ILE A 143 25.68 -15.77 12.27
N THR A 144 26.17 -15.23 13.40
CA THR A 144 25.31 -14.93 14.55
C THR A 144 24.29 -13.83 14.26
N ILE A 145 24.68 -12.74 13.59
CA ILE A 145 23.74 -11.69 13.18
C ILE A 145 22.70 -12.27 12.21
N THR A 146 23.14 -13.01 11.19
CA THR A 146 22.22 -13.59 10.20
C THR A 146 21.29 -14.62 10.81
N ALA A 147 21.75 -15.43 11.77
CA ALA A 147 20.92 -16.42 12.46
C ALA A 147 19.77 -15.78 13.26
N GLN A 148 19.91 -14.51 13.67
CA GLN A 148 18.84 -13.75 14.33
C GLN A 148 17.89 -13.05 13.36
N LEU A 149 18.25 -12.92 12.07
CA LEU A 149 17.34 -12.42 11.05
C LEU A 149 16.32 -13.51 10.69
N PRO A 150 15.09 -13.14 10.29
CA PRO A 150 14.09 -14.09 9.80
C PRO A 150 14.68 -14.97 8.71
N GLN A 151 14.92 -16.24 9.03
CA GLN A 151 15.47 -17.20 8.09
C GLN A 151 14.35 -17.83 7.27
N PHE A 152 14.66 -18.14 6.01
CA PHE A 152 13.82 -19.02 5.20
C PHE A 152 13.65 -20.34 5.94
N ASN A 153 12.41 -20.68 6.31
CA ASN A 153 12.09 -21.94 6.94
C ASN A 153 11.55 -22.88 5.84
N PRO A 154 12.33 -23.87 5.37
CA PRO A 154 11.90 -24.78 4.33
C PRO A 154 10.62 -25.53 4.73
N GLN A 155 10.48 -25.89 6.00
CA GLN A 155 9.27 -26.53 6.51
C GLN A 155 8.04 -25.64 6.38
N HIS A 156 8.16 -24.33 6.57
CA HIS A 156 7.02 -23.40 6.41
C HIS A 156 6.60 -23.28 4.93
N GLU A 157 7.54 -23.32 3.99
CA GLU A 157 7.21 -23.29 2.57
C GLU A 157 6.71 -24.66 2.06
N ILE A 158 7.26 -25.75 2.57
CA ILE A 158 6.75 -27.11 2.31
C ILE A 158 5.35 -27.26 2.91
N GLU A 159 5.10 -26.76 4.11
CA GLU A 159 3.77 -26.75 4.72
C GLU A 159 2.77 -25.92 3.91
N LYS A 160 3.18 -24.87 3.19
CA LYS A 160 2.31 -24.19 2.23
C LYS A 160 2.00 -25.05 0.99
N LEU A 161 2.96 -25.85 0.52
CA LEU A 161 2.80 -26.71 -0.65
C LEU A 161 2.01 -27.99 -0.32
N ASP A 162 2.19 -28.52 0.89
CA ASP A 162 1.53 -29.73 1.42
C ASP A 162 0.20 -29.42 2.11
N ARG A 163 -0.18 -28.13 2.20
CA ARG A 163 -1.52 -27.75 2.67
C ARG A 163 -2.54 -28.44 1.78
N PRO A 164 -3.44 -29.26 2.35
CA PRO A 164 -4.52 -29.82 1.56
C PRO A 164 -5.29 -28.65 0.95
N PRO A 165 -5.66 -28.71 -0.35
CA PRO A 165 -6.45 -27.67 -0.97
C PRO A 165 -7.67 -27.40 -0.09
N VAL A 166 -8.04 -26.13 0.05
CA VAL A 166 -9.30 -25.76 0.73
C VAL A 166 -10.39 -26.55 0.01
N LYS A 167 -11.03 -27.46 0.74
CA LYS A 167 -12.19 -28.20 0.24
C LYS A 167 -13.39 -27.69 0.98
N LEU A 168 -14.23 -26.91 0.29
CA LEU A 168 -15.42 -26.33 0.91
C LEU A 168 -16.47 -27.39 1.27
N SER A 169 -16.35 -28.60 0.71
CA SER A 169 -17.22 -29.73 1.01
C SER A 169 -17.22 -30.07 2.51
N GLY A 170 -18.27 -29.63 3.22
CA GLY A 170 -18.48 -29.91 4.66
C GLY A 170 -18.13 -28.77 5.62
N LEU A 171 -17.63 -27.63 5.13
CA LEU A 171 -17.42 -26.42 5.95
C LEU A 171 -18.66 -25.51 5.89
N ALA A 172 -19.05 -24.89 7.01
CA ALA A 172 -20.22 -24.02 7.08
C ALA A 172 -19.90 -22.72 7.85
N GLY A 173 -19.85 -21.59 7.15
CA GLY A 173 -19.82 -20.25 7.76
C GLY A 173 -18.44 -19.82 8.27
N PRO A 174 -18.16 -19.79 9.59
CA PRO A 174 -16.93 -19.20 10.14
C PRO A 174 -15.63 -19.80 9.63
N GLU A 175 -15.58 -21.12 9.40
CA GLU A 175 -14.37 -21.80 8.92
C GLU A 175 -14.04 -21.42 7.48
N VAL A 176 -15.06 -21.19 6.64
CA VAL A 176 -14.89 -20.73 5.26
C VAL A 176 -14.36 -19.30 5.24
N ILE A 177 -14.85 -18.44 6.13
CA ILE A 177 -14.38 -17.06 6.29
C ILE A 177 -12.92 -17.05 6.77
N ALA A 178 -12.57 -17.91 7.72
CA ALA A 178 -11.19 -18.03 8.22
C ALA A 178 -10.24 -18.52 7.11
N ALA A 179 -10.64 -19.55 6.36
CA ALA A 179 -9.88 -20.03 5.20
C ALA A 179 -9.72 -18.93 4.15
N GLY A 180 -10.78 -18.16 3.85
CA GLY A 180 -10.72 -17.03 2.93
C GLY A 180 -9.74 -15.93 3.37
N ARG A 181 -9.68 -15.63 4.66
CA ARG A 181 -8.68 -14.70 5.22
C ARG A 181 -7.26 -15.24 5.06
N GLU A 182 -7.06 -16.54 5.24
CA GLU A 182 -5.78 -17.19 5.01
C GLU A 182 -5.36 -17.14 3.54
N VAL A 183 -6.29 -17.39 2.60
CA VAL A 183 -6.07 -17.23 1.16
C VAL A 183 -5.66 -15.78 0.85
N PHE A 184 -6.36 -14.78 1.42
CA PHE A 184 -6.02 -13.36 1.26
C PHE A 184 -4.60 -13.02 1.74
N GLY A 185 -4.19 -13.59 2.89
CA GLY A 185 -2.85 -13.39 3.44
C GLY A 185 -1.75 -14.10 2.65
N SER A 186 -1.96 -15.38 2.32
CA SER A 186 -1.00 -16.24 1.63
C SER A 186 -0.71 -15.76 0.21
N ASN A 187 -1.73 -15.21 -0.46
CA ASN A 187 -1.62 -14.61 -1.78
C ASN A 187 -1.17 -13.14 -1.76
N LYS A 188 -0.67 -12.67 -0.61
CA LYS A 188 -0.04 -11.36 -0.43
C LYS A 188 -0.96 -10.18 -0.77
N CYS A 189 -2.27 -10.34 -0.66
CA CYS A 189 -3.24 -9.28 -0.97
C CYS A 189 -3.03 -8.04 -0.06
N PHE A 190 -2.58 -8.24 1.20
CA PHE A 190 -2.21 -7.17 2.14
C PHE A 190 -1.05 -6.27 1.69
N ASN A 191 -0.25 -6.69 0.70
CA ASN A 191 0.83 -5.85 0.16
C ASN A 191 0.30 -4.69 -0.70
N CYS A 192 -0.95 -4.78 -1.14
CA CYS A 192 -1.58 -3.78 -2.00
C CYS A 192 -2.88 -3.24 -1.41
N HIS A 193 -3.69 -4.10 -0.79
CA HIS A 193 -4.99 -3.77 -0.25
C HIS A 193 -4.92 -3.64 1.27
N LYS A 194 -5.44 -2.53 1.79
CA LYS A 194 -5.82 -2.45 3.20
C LYS A 194 -7.16 -3.13 3.41
N VAL A 195 -7.28 -3.88 4.49
CA VAL A 195 -8.56 -4.32 5.05
C VAL A 195 -8.82 -3.46 6.25
N PHE A 196 -9.59 -2.39 6.04
CA PHE A 196 -9.74 -1.29 7.00
C PHE A 196 -8.38 -0.68 7.33
N TRP A 197 -7.71 -1.16 8.37
CA TRP A 197 -6.45 -0.60 8.89
C TRP A 197 -5.32 -1.62 8.92
N GLU A 198 -5.60 -2.86 8.52
CA GLU A 198 -4.58 -3.90 8.32
C GLU A 198 -4.05 -3.84 6.89
N GLY A 199 -2.73 -3.90 6.72
CA GLY A 199 -2.05 -3.86 5.42
C GLY A 199 -1.00 -2.75 5.34
N ASN A 200 -0.09 -2.88 4.37
CA ASN A 200 1.16 -2.10 4.35
C ASN A 200 1.22 -1.01 3.28
N SER A 201 0.16 -0.86 2.47
CA SER A 201 0.23 -0.05 1.24
C SER A 201 -1.14 0.46 0.82
N ASP A 202 -1.16 1.62 0.15
CA ASP A 202 -2.33 2.23 -0.49
C ASP A 202 -2.30 2.04 -2.03
N ARG A 203 -1.64 0.96 -2.47
CA ARG A 203 -1.46 0.68 -3.91
C ARG A 203 -2.76 0.21 -4.58
N GLY A 204 -3.59 -0.54 -3.85
CA GLY A 204 -4.96 -0.89 -4.20
C GLY A 204 -5.98 -0.17 -3.30
N PRO A 205 -7.28 -0.24 -3.61
CA PRO A 205 -8.33 0.30 -2.77
C PRO A 205 -8.35 -0.36 -1.39
N ASN A 206 -8.70 0.43 -0.38
CA ASN A 206 -8.98 -0.08 0.96
C ASN A 206 -10.32 -0.82 0.95
N LEU A 207 -10.25 -2.14 1.01
CA LEU A 207 -11.41 -3.03 0.85
C LEU A 207 -12.39 -2.92 2.02
N GLY A 208 -11.90 -2.53 3.21
CA GLY A 208 -12.73 -2.33 4.38
C GLY A 208 -13.54 -1.04 4.30
N THR A 209 -12.89 0.10 4.07
CA THR A 209 -13.61 1.39 3.99
C THR A 209 -14.42 1.53 2.70
N LYS A 210 -14.01 0.87 1.60
CA LYS A 210 -14.85 0.70 0.41
C LYS A 210 -16.07 -0.18 0.68
N GLN A 211 -16.01 -0.98 1.74
CA GLN A 211 -17.02 -1.97 2.10
C GLN A 211 -17.28 -2.92 0.94
N ILE A 212 -16.21 -3.55 0.43
CA ILE A 212 -16.26 -4.44 -0.74
C ILE A 212 -17.32 -5.54 -0.58
N GLY A 213 -17.62 -5.93 0.65
CA GLY A 213 -18.64 -6.94 0.91
C GLY A 213 -20.05 -6.52 0.48
N LEU A 214 -20.36 -5.22 0.35
CA LEU A 214 -21.67 -4.76 -0.15
C LEU A 214 -21.93 -5.21 -1.60
N TYR A 215 -20.88 -5.42 -2.40
CA TYR A 215 -20.99 -5.79 -3.80
C TYR A 215 -21.33 -7.27 -3.99
N SER A 216 -21.86 -7.66 -5.16
CA SER A 216 -22.19 -9.06 -5.45
C SER A 216 -20.95 -9.95 -5.49
N GLU A 217 -21.14 -11.26 -5.32
CA GLU A 217 -20.03 -12.21 -5.36
C GLU A 217 -19.39 -12.25 -6.75
N GLU A 218 -20.21 -12.15 -7.80
CA GLU A 218 -19.77 -12.09 -9.19
C GLU A 218 -18.91 -10.86 -9.45
N TYR A 219 -19.31 -9.71 -8.89
CA TYR A 219 -18.49 -8.49 -8.98
C TYR A 219 -17.13 -8.69 -8.32
N ILE A 220 -17.08 -9.28 -7.12
CA ILE A 220 -15.83 -9.52 -6.41
C ILE A 220 -14.95 -10.51 -7.18
N LYS A 221 -15.52 -11.61 -7.68
CA LYS A 221 -14.81 -12.59 -8.53
C LYS A 221 -14.25 -11.94 -9.78
N GLU A 222 -15.04 -11.13 -10.50
CA GLU A 222 -14.59 -10.39 -11.68
C GLU A 222 -13.44 -9.43 -11.34
N GLN A 223 -13.50 -8.74 -10.20
CA GLN A 223 -12.41 -7.86 -9.78
C GLN A 223 -11.11 -8.61 -9.44
N ILE A 224 -11.19 -9.90 -9.06
CA ILE A 224 -10.01 -10.74 -8.78
C ILE A 224 -9.43 -11.34 -10.06
N LEU A 225 -10.30 -11.90 -10.91
CA LEU A 225 -9.92 -12.63 -12.13
C LEU A 225 -9.62 -11.67 -13.30
N GLU A 226 -10.37 -10.57 -13.41
CA GLU A 226 -10.24 -9.56 -14.46
C GLU A 226 -9.96 -8.15 -13.90
N PRO A 227 -8.91 -7.95 -13.07
CA PRO A 227 -8.71 -6.70 -12.31
C PRO A 227 -8.43 -5.47 -13.17
N ARG A 228 -8.17 -5.66 -14.47
CA ARG A 228 -7.92 -4.58 -15.44
C ARG A 228 -9.18 -4.09 -16.15
N LYS A 229 -10.30 -4.83 -16.05
CA LYS A 229 -11.55 -4.57 -16.79
C LYS A 229 -12.25 -3.30 -16.29
N LYS A 230 -12.43 -3.20 -14.96
CA LYS A 230 -13.09 -2.06 -14.32
C LYS A 230 -12.26 -1.61 -13.12
N GLN A 231 -11.71 -0.40 -13.18
CA GLN A 231 -10.92 0.17 -12.09
C GLN A 231 -11.83 0.73 -11.00
N SER A 232 -11.38 0.62 -9.75
CA SER A 232 -11.99 1.36 -8.64
C SER A 232 -11.75 2.87 -8.83
N PRO A 233 -12.73 3.73 -8.48
CA PRO A 233 -12.56 5.18 -8.56
C PRO A 233 -11.29 5.66 -7.85
N GLY A 234 -10.51 6.52 -8.51
CA GLY A 234 -9.24 7.06 -8.02
C GLY A 234 -7.99 6.23 -8.35
N TYR A 235 -8.15 5.09 -9.03
CA TYR A 235 -7.06 4.18 -9.42
C TYR A 235 -6.85 4.10 -10.94
N GLU A 236 -7.27 5.12 -11.69
CA GLU A 236 -7.28 5.14 -13.16
C GLU A 236 -5.88 5.34 -13.78
N ASP A 237 -4.89 5.70 -12.96
CA ASP A 237 -3.53 5.95 -13.40
C ASP A 237 -2.86 4.68 -13.97
N LYS A 238 -1.92 4.87 -14.91
CA LYS A 238 -1.26 3.76 -15.62
C LYS A 238 -0.55 2.78 -14.69
N LYS A 239 -0.05 3.23 -13.54
CA LYS A 239 0.66 2.39 -12.57
C LYS A 239 -0.33 1.56 -11.76
N SER A 240 -1.44 2.16 -11.32
CA SER A 240 -2.51 1.45 -10.61
C SER A 240 -3.24 0.44 -11.48
N LYS A 241 -3.54 0.75 -12.74
CA LYS A 241 -4.13 -0.20 -13.71
C LYS A 241 -3.33 -1.50 -13.90
N LYS A 242 -2.01 -1.45 -13.70
CA LYS A 242 -1.10 -2.59 -13.82
C LYS A 242 -0.64 -3.13 -12.46
N ALA A 243 -1.18 -2.61 -11.36
CA ALA A 243 -0.71 -2.96 -10.03
C ALA A 243 -1.23 -4.31 -9.56
N MET A 244 -2.50 -4.62 -9.85
CA MET A 244 -3.09 -5.90 -9.47
C MET A 244 -2.68 -6.99 -10.46
N PRO A 245 -2.14 -8.12 -9.98
CA PRO A 245 -1.77 -9.25 -10.83
C PRO A 245 -2.95 -9.86 -11.57
N THR A 246 -2.68 -10.54 -12.70
CA THR A 246 -3.71 -11.14 -13.58
C THR A 246 -3.51 -12.65 -13.73
N TYR A 247 -2.91 -13.29 -12.75
CA TYR A 247 -2.60 -14.73 -12.76
C TYR A 247 -3.41 -15.49 -11.68
N TYR A 248 -4.36 -14.82 -11.01
CA TYR A 248 -5.14 -15.43 -9.93
C TYR A 248 -6.16 -16.45 -10.42
N ASP A 249 -6.49 -16.44 -11.71
CA ASP A 249 -7.25 -17.49 -12.38
C ASP A 249 -6.47 -18.81 -12.49
N GLU A 250 -5.14 -18.75 -12.54
CA GLU A 250 -4.25 -19.91 -12.55
C GLU A 250 -3.78 -20.31 -11.14
N ASP A 251 -3.58 -19.31 -10.26
CA ASP A 251 -3.00 -19.51 -8.92
C ASP A 251 -4.01 -19.91 -7.84
N LEU A 252 -5.31 -19.65 -8.03
CA LEU A 252 -6.36 -19.99 -7.07
C LEU A 252 -7.25 -21.10 -7.60
N SER A 253 -7.47 -22.13 -6.79
CA SER A 253 -8.56 -23.08 -7.06
C SER A 253 -9.93 -22.42 -6.85
N GLU A 254 -10.97 -23.00 -7.47
CA GLU A 254 -12.37 -22.53 -7.30
C GLU A 254 -12.77 -22.43 -5.81
N ASP A 255 -12.44 -23.45 -5.00
CA ASP A 255 -12.75 -23.47 -3.57
C ASP A 255 -11.99 -22.38 -2.78
N GLU A 256 -10.74 -22.07 -3.16
CA GLU A 256 -9.98 -20.97 -2.56
C GLU A 256 -10.54 -19.61 -2.96
N LEU A 257 -10.96 -19.45 -4.21
CA LEU A 257 -11.60 -18.24 -4.70
C LEU A 257 -12.94 -18.02 -3.98
N ASP A 258 -13.74 -19.06 -3.81
CA ASP A 258 -15.01 -19.00 -3.08
C ASP A 258 -14.79 -18.67 -1.60
N ALA A 259 -13.81 -19.29 -0.94
CA ALA A 259 -13.45 -18.95 0.43
C ALA A 259 -13.01 -17.47 0.53
N LEU A 260 -12.15 -17.02 -0.38
CA LEU A 260 -11.68 -15.64 -0.46
C LEU A 260 -12.84 -14.66 -0.64
N VAL A 261 -13.77 -14.95 -1.54
CA VAL A 261 -14.98 -14.13 -1.74
C VAL A 261 -15.83 -14.11 -0.48
N ALA A 262 -16.06 -15.26 0.16
CA ALA A 262 -16.82 -15.33 1.42
C ALA A 262 -16.19 -14.43 2.51
N TYR A 263 -14.86 -14.45 2.65
CA TYR A 263 -14.15 -13.52 3.53
C TYR A 263 -14.37 -12.05 3.13
N LEU A 264 -14.18 -11.70 1.85
CA LEU A 264 -14.38 -10.33 1.36
C LEU A 264 -15.83 -9.85 1.56
N LYS A 265 -16.80 -10.75 1.49
CA LYS A 265 -18.22 -10.47 1.75
C LYS A 265 -18.51 -10.03 3.18
N THR A 266 -17.62 -10.37 4.12
CA THR A 266 -17.69 -9.89 5.52
C THR A 266 -17.18 -8.46 5.70
N LEU A 267 -16.43 -7.92 4.73
CA LEU A 267 -15.81 -6.59 4.83
C LEU A 267 -16.84 -5.49 4.55
N ARG A 268 -17.65 -5.18 5.56
CA ARG A 268 -18.66 -4.11 5.56
C ARG A 268 -18.70 -3.44 6.92
N ASN A 269 -19.18 -2.20 6.97
CA ASN A 269 -19.38 -1.49 8.23
C ASN A 269 -20.69 -0.70 8.17
N PRO A 270 -21.72 -1.06 8.97
CA PRO A 270 -23.00 -0.36 8.93
C PRO A 270 -22.98 0.99 9.67
N THR A 271 -21.84 1.37 10.26
CA THR A 271 -21.73 2.60 11.06
C THR A 271 -21.20 3.79 10.30
N VAL A 272 -20.62 3.57 9.11
CA VAL A 272 -19.95 4.59 8.30
C VAL A 272 -20.34 4.45 6.84
N MET A 273 -20.38 5.57 6.13
CA MET A 273 -20.62 5.60 4.69
C MET A 273 -19.40 5.02 3.93
N PRO A 274 -19.60 4.21 2.87
CA PRO A 274 -18.49 3.73 2.06
C PRO A 274 -17.63 4.85 1.47
N VAL A 275 -16.34 4.54 1.35
CA VAL A 275 -15.28 5.45 0.94
C VAL A 275 -14.65 4.98 -0.35
N GLU A 276 -14.48 5.90 -1.28
CA GLU A 276 -13.80 5.70 -2.57
C GLU A 276 -12.54 6.57 -2.66
N GLY A 277 -11.78 6.34 -3.73
CA GLY A 277 -10.58 7.11 -4.03
C GLY A 277 -9.31 6.51 -3.45
N LYS A 278 -8.19 7.06 -3.91
CA LYS A 278 -6.83 6.66 -3.54
C LYS A 278 -6.24 7.69 -2.59
N PHE A 279 -5.62 7.25 -1.51
CA PHE A 279 -4.95 8.15 -0.56
C PHE A 279 -3.93 9.05 -1.28
N PRO A 280 -3.90 10.38 -1.01
CA PRO A 280 -4.69 11.12 0.00
C PRO A 280 -6.05 11.67 -0.49
N ASN A 281 -6.45 11.41 -1.73
CA ASN A 281 -7.63 12.00 -2.37
C ASN A 281 -8.86 11.08 -2.27
N GLN A 282 -9.28 10.77 -1.05
CA GLN A 282 -10.45 9.92 -0.79
C GLN A 282 -11.73 10.73 -0.60
N TRP A 283 -12.89 10.13 -0.80
CA TRP A 283 -14.20 10.74 -0.56
C TRP A 283 -15.24 9.70 -0.14
N THR A 284 -16.27 10.13 0.58
CA THR A 284 -17.41 9.28 0.94
C THR A 284 -18.43 9.25 -0.20
N TRP A 285 -19.29 8.24 -0.23
CA TRP A 285 -20.41 8.20 -1.17
C TRP A 285 -21.40 9.35 -1.01
N TRP A 286 -21.40 10.06 0.13
CA TRP A 286 -22.13 11.32 0.26
C TRP A 286 -21.73 12.33 -0.81
N ASP A 287 -20.47 12.33 -1.23
CA ASP A 287 -19.87 13.32 -2.14
C ASP A 287 -19.58 12.73 -3.53
N ASP A 288 -20.12 11.55 -3.85
CA ASP A 288 -19.89 10.88 -5.14
C ASP A 288 -21.08 11.13 -6.09
N PRO A 289 -20.91 11.94 -7.16
CA PRO A 289 -22.00 12.27 -8.08
C PRO A 289 -22.64 11.05 -8.72
N LYS A 290 -21.83 10.02 -9.02
CA LYS A 290 -22.30 8.80 -9.67
C LYS A 290 -23.14 7.98 -8.69
N ILE A 291 -22.70 7.88 -7.43
CA ILE A 291 -23.48 7.18 -6.40
C ILE A 291 -24.81 7.90 -6.13
N ILE A 292 -24.82 9.23 -6.13
CA ILE A 292 -26.06 10.01 -5.97
C ILE A 292 -27.01 9.78 -7.14
N GLU A 293 -26.49 9.73 -8.38
CA GLU A 293 -27.30 9.41 -9.56
C GLU A 293 -27.88 7.99 -9.51
N GLU A 294 -27.07 7.00 -9.17
CA GLU A 294 -27.55 5.62 -8.95
C GLU A 294 -28.54 5.54 -7.78
N GLY A 295 -28.30 6.29 -6.71
CA GLY A 295 -29.16 6.40 -5.54
C GLY A 295 -30.54 6.96 -5.86
N LYS A 296 -30.63 7.93 -6.78
CA LYS A 296 -31.90 8.45 -7.28
C LYS A 296 -32.73 7.37 -7.96
N VAL A 297 -32.10 6.54 -8.78
CA VAL A 297 -32.77 5.42 -9.48
C VAL A 297 -33.36 4.44 -8.46
N VAL A 298 -32.61 4.10 -7.41
CA VAL A 298 -33.11 3.25 -6.31
C VAL A 298 -34.25 3.94 -5.55
N PHE A 299 -34.05 5.18 -5.13
CA PHE A 299 -35.00 5.94 -4.31
C PHE A 299 -36.37 6.11 -4.99
N GLU A 300 -36.37 6.31 -6.32
CA GLU A 300 -37.59 6.43 -7.13
C GLU A 300 -38.22 5.08 -7.53
N GLY A 301 -37.62 3.96 -7.13
CA GLY A 301 -38.07 2.61 -7.45
C GLY A 301 -37.92 2.22 -8.92
N LEU A 302 -36.83 2.69 -9.55
CA LEU A 302 -36.50 2.42 -10.95
C LEU A 302 -35.37 1.40 -11.11
N GLU A 303 -34.74 0.96 -10.02
CA GLU A 303 -33.67 -0.04 -10.03
C GLU A 303 -34.26 -1.46 -10.10
N PRO A 304 -34.01 -2.24 -11.19
CA PRO A 304 -34.58 -3.57 -11.36
C PRO A 304 -34.18 -4.58 -10.27
N ASN A 305 -32.98 -4.45 -9.70
CA ASN A 305 -32.51 -5.36 -8.64
C ASN A 305 -33.17 -5.10 -7.27
N THR A 306 -33.98 -4.04 -7.16
CA THR A 306 -34.77 -3.70 -5.97
C THR A 306 -36.23 -3.51 -6.32
N ASP A 307 -36.79 -4.38 -7.18
CA ASP A 307 -38.22 -4.34 -7.48
C ASP A 307 -39.06 -4.43 -6.18
N GLY A 308 -40.00 -3.51 -6.04
CA GLY A 308 -40.77 -3.30 -4.80
C GLY A 308 -40.18 -2.31 -3.79
N LEU A 309 -38.93 -1.86 -3.93
CA LEU A 309 -38.37 -0.75 -3.14
C LEU A 309 -38.68 0.57 -3.83
N ASN A 310 -39.46 1.44 -3.19
CA ASN A 310 -39.70 2.79 -3.70
C ASN A 310 -39.88 3.80 -2.56
N CYS A 311 -38.79 4.45 -2.17
CA CYS A 311 -38.77 5.44 -1.10
C CYS A 311 -39.62 6.68 -1.43
N ALA A 312 -39.64 7.07 -2.72
CA ALA A 312 -40.36 8.25 -3.20
C ALA A 312 -41.88 8.16 -3.07
N VAL A 313 -42.46 6.96 -2.95
CA VAL A 313 -43.91 6.79 -2.72
C VAL A 313 -44.35 7.44 -1.41
N CYS A 314 -43.49 7.42 -0.38
CA CYS A 314 -43.77 8.03 0.92
C CYS A 314 -43.06 9.37 1.10
N HIS A 315 -41.82 9.49 0.64
CA HIS A 315 -40.97 10.67 0.87
C HIS A 315 -40.95 11.70 -0.27
N GLY A 316 -41.62 11.40 -1.40
CA GLY A 316 -41.69 12.27 -2.58
C GLY A 316 -40.40 12.29 -3.39
N LYS A 317 -40.53 12.49 -4.72
CA LYS A 317 -39.37 12.56 -5.63
C LYS A 317 -38.50 13.81 -5.43
N ASP A 318 -39.12 14.85 -4.87
CA ASP A 318 -38.55 16.14 -4.51
C ASP A 318 -38.31 16.27 -3.00
N GLY A 319 -38.44 15.17 -2.25
CA GLY A 319 -38.28 15.14 -0.79
C GLY A 319 -39.50 15.67 -0.03
N ILE A 320 -40.61 15.98 -0.71
CA ILE A 320 -41.88 16.37 -0.08
C ILE A 320 -42.61 15.11 0.39
N PRO A 321 -42.88 14.94 1.71
CA PRO A 321 -43.64 13.80 2.20
C PRO A 321 -45.00 13.67 1.51
N MET A 322 -45.23 12.50 0.92
CA MET A 322 -46.49 12.10 0.27
C MET A 322 -47.40 11.30 1.21
N MET A 323 -46.88 10.90 2.38
CA MET A 323 -47.59 10.14 3.40
C MET A 323 -47.46 10.81 4.78
N THR A 324 -48.55 10.81 5.55
CA THR A 324 -48.55 11.32 6.92
C THR A 324 -47.53 10.58 7.78
N GLY A 325 -46.63 11.33 8.42
CA GLY A 325 -45.59 10.79 9.28
C GLY A 325 -44.31 10.35 8.56
N ALA A 326 -44.25 10.47 7.22
CA ALA A 326 -42.98 10.33 6.51
C ALA A 326 -42.06 11.53 6.80
N LEU A 327 -40.77 11.26 6.93
CA LEU A 327 -39.75 12.26 7.20
C LEU A 327 -39.56 13.21 6.01
N ASP A 328 -39.61 14.52 6.25
CA ASP A 328 -39.32 15.55 5.24
C ASP A 328 -37.81 15.77 5.11
N PHE A 329 -37.17 15.12 4.14
CA PHE A 329 -35.71 15.18 3.97
C PHE A 329 -35.16 16.57 3.63
N ARG A 330 -36.02 17.55 3.32
CA ARG A 330 -35.61 18.95 3.03
C ARG A 330 -35.42 19.76 4.31
N ASN A 331 -36.06 19.35 5.41
CA ASN A 331 -35.92 20.03 6.69
C ASN A 331 -34.70 19.51 7.48
N ALA A 332 -33.57 20.18 7.28
CA ALA A 332 -32.30 19.91 7.98
C ALA A 332 -32.41 19.86 9.51
N ASP A 333 -33.39 20.56 10.09
CA ASP A 333 -33.63 20.65 11.54
C ASP A 333 -34.47 19.50 12.10
N ASN A 334 -34.90 18.54 11.28
CA ASN A 334 -35.62 17.37 11.76
C ASN A 334 -34.84 16.64 12.86
N MET A 335 -35.57 16.15 13.85
CA MET A 335 -35.02 15.29 14.91
C MET A 335 -35.28 13.83 14.57
N ASP A 336 -34.56 12.93 15.22
CA ASP A 336 -34.81 11.50 15.12
C ASP A 336 -36.22 11.16 15.64
N THR A 337 -36.77 10.05 15.15
CA THR A 337 -38.10 9.57 15.52
C THR A 337 -38.17 9.23 17.01
N ASP A 338 -39.27 9.61 17.66
CA ASP A 338 -39.54 9.28 19.06
C ASP A 338 -40.02 7.84 19.25
N LYS A 339 -40.30 7.13 18.15
CA LYS A 339 -40.81 5.75 18.13
C LYS A 339 -39.74 4.69 18.31
N MET A 340 -38.45 5.05 18.21
CA MET A 340 -37.35 4.10 18.30
C MET A 340 -36.68 4.17 19.68
N PRO A 341 -36.39 3.02 20.33
CA PRO A 341 -35.73 2.99 21.63
C PRO A 341 -34.26 3.44 21.57
N ASP A 342 -33.62 3.28 20.41
CA ASP A 342 -32.24 3.71 20.14
C ASP A 342 -32.18 5.13 19.53
N ARG A 343 -33.18 5.97 19.81
CA ARG A 343 -33.25 7.34 19.27
C ARG A 343 -32.07 8.20 19.71
N LEU A 344 -31.64 9.09 18.81
CA LEU A 344 -30.62 10.08 19.11
C LEU A 344 -31.27 11.41 19.50
N GLU A 345 -31.20 11.76 20.79
CA GLU A 345 -31.82 12.99 21.31
C GLU A 345 -30.99 14.24 21.03
N GLY A 346 -31.66 15.32 20.63
CA GLY A 346 -31.04 16.64 20.48
C GLY A 346 -30.13 16.81 19.26
N VAL A 347 -30.07 15.80 18.37
CA VAL A 347 -29.26 15.86 17.14
C VAL A 347 -30.16 16.06 15.93
N LYS A 348 -29.92 17.17 15.24
CA LYS A 348 -30.62 17.54 14.01
C LYS A 348 -30.15 16.67 12.83
N MET A 349 -31.02 16.49 11.85
CA MET A 349 -30.80 15.61 10.70
C MET A 349 -29.53 15.94 9.89
N GLN A 350 -29.21 17.22 9.73
CA GLN A 350 -27.96 17.66 9.08
C GLN A 350 -26.68 17.14 9.77
N ASP A 351 -26.78 16.86 11.07
CA ASP A 351 -25.70 16.42 11.96
C ASP A 351 -25.84 14.93 12.35
N TRP A 352 -26.80 14.20 11.78
CA TRP A 352 -26.94 12.77 12.03
C TRP A 352 -25.68 12.00 11.61
N PRO A 353 -25.22 11.04 12.44
CA PRO A 353 -24.17 10.13 12.03
C PRO A 353 -24.66 9.21 10.91
N ASP A 354 -23.74 8.74 10.07
CA ASP A 354 -24.05 7.83 8.94
C ASP A 354 -24.85 6.60 9.40
N SER A 355 -24.50 6.06 10.58
CA SER A 355 -25.18 4.93 11.18
C SER A 355 -26.68 5.14 11.43
N LEU A 356 -27.12 6.37 11.69
CA LEU A 356 -28.52 6.65 12.00
C LEU A 356 -29.38 6.61 10.73
N TRP A 357 -28.92 7.27 9.66
CA TRP A 357 -29.54 7.18 8.33
C TRP A 357 -29.75 5.72 7.92
N TYR A 358 -28.68 4.95 8.01
CA TYR A 358 -28.69 3.55 7.63
C TYR A 358 -29.61 2.69 8.51
N LYS A 359 -29.58 2.85 9.83
CA LYS A 359 -30.41 2.06 10.76
C LYS A 359 -31.91 2.33 10.58
N ARG A 360 -32.33 3.58 10.39
CA ARG A 360 -33.76 3.90 10.21
C ARG A 360 -34.33 3.30 8.93
N VAL A 361 -33.50 3.13 7.91
CA VAL A 361 -33.92 2.50 6.65
C VAL A 361 -33.83 0.98 6.71
N THR A 362 -32.76 0.45 7.31
CA THR A 362 -32.57 -1.00 7.38
C THR A 362 -33.50 -1.69 8.38
N ARG A 363 -33.75 -1.07 9.54
CA ARG A 363 -34.62 -1.60 10.61
C ARG A 363 -36.06 -1.13 10.51
N GLY A 364 -36.32 -0.12 9.69
CA GLY A 364 -37.61 0.55 9.66
C GLY A 364 -37.85 1.41 10.90
N VAL A 365 -39.10 1.87 11.03
CA VAL A 365 -39.55 2.66 12.19
C VAL A 365 -40.81 2.04 12.75
N ASP A 366 -40.75 1.65 14.02
CA ASP A 366 -41.85 0.99 14.74
C ASP A 366 -43.16 1.79 14.65
N GLY A 367 -44.27 1.10 14.37
CA GLY A 367 -45.58 1.73 14.28
C GLY A 367 -45.70 2.77 13.14
N THR A 368 -44.97 2.58 12.03
CA THR A 368 -45.10 3.38 10.80
C THR A 368 -45.13 2.48 9.56
N ALA A 369 -45.34 3.09 8.38
CA ALA A 369 -45.21 2.41 7.10
C ALA A 369 -43.73 2.20 6.66
N MET A 370 -42.75 2.70 7.42
CA MET A 370 -41.33 2.53 7.10
C MET A 370 -40.88 1.13 7.50
N ALA A 371 -40.86 0.22 6.53
CA ALA A 371 -40.51 -1.19 6.71
C ALA A 371 -39.00 -1.41 6.97
N PRO A 372 -38.61 -2.56 7.54
CA PRO A 372 -37.21 -2.95 7.71
C PRO A 372 -36.58 -3.38 6.37
N TRP A 373 -36.23 -2.41 5.52
CA TRP A 373 -35.76 -2.67 4.16
C TRP A 373 -34.46 -3.48 4.09
N GLY A 374 -33.66 -3.48 5.16
CA GLY A 374 -32.42 -4.26 5.25
C GLY A 374 -32.64 -5.77 5.21
N MET A 375 -33.82 -6.23 5.58
CA MET A 375 -34.19 -7.66 5.54
C MET A 375 -34.67 -8.12 4.17
N MET A 376 -34.99 -7.18 3.27
CA MET A 376 -35.60 -7.46 1.97
C MET A 376 -34.67 -7.12 0.81
N PHE A 377 -33.83 -6.10 0.95
CA PHE A 377 -33.01 -5.58 -0.13
C PHE A 377 -31.53 -5.54 0.23
N GLN A 378 -30.68 -5.68 -0.79
CA GLN A 378 -29.25 -5.59 -0.59
C GLN A 378 -28.88 -4.19 -0.07
N HIS A 379 -28.14 -4.16 1.04
CA HIS A 379 -27.69 -2.94 1.70
C HIS A 379 -26.88 -2.00 0.80
N LEU A 380 -26.28 -2.52 -0.28
CA LEU A 380 -25.63 -1.71 -1.31
C LEU A 380 -26.58 -0.63 -1.85
N TYR A 381 -27.81 -1.02 -2.21
CA TYR A 381 -28.79 -0.10 -2.79
C TYR A 381 -29.36 0.85 -1.74
N LEU A 382 -29.55 0.37 -0.50
CA LEU A 382 -30.02 1.21 0.61
C LEU A 382 -29.03 2.35 0.89
N TRP A 383 -27.73 2.07 0.95
CA TRP A 383 -26.72 3.12 1.09
C TRP A 383 -26.75 4.16 -0.04
N LYS A 384 -26.99 3.73 -1.29
CA LYS A 384 -27.12 4.65 -2.42
C LYS A 384 -28.38 5.51 -2.31
N ALA A 385 -29.52 4.90 -1.95
CA ALA A 385 -30.77 5.62 -1.74
C ALA A 385 -30.62 6.68 -0.64
N GLU A 386 -29.94 6.37 0.47
CA GLU A 386 -29.64 7.33 1.54
C GLU A 386 -28.71 8.45 1.06
N ALA A 387 -27.68 8.12 0.28
CA ALA A 387 -26.79 9.11 -0.31
C ALA A 387 -27.56 10.14 -1.16
N TYR A 388 -28.56 9.69 -1.93
CA TYR A 388 -29.47 10.57 -2.65
C TYR A 388 -30.43 11.32 -1.73
N ALA A 389 -31.09 10.65 -0.78
CA ALA A 389 -32.06 11.28 0.12
C ALA A 389 -31.47 12.46 0.91
N ARG A 390 -30.20 12.35 1.32
CA ARG A 390 -29.48 13.44 2.00
C ARG A 390 -29.37 14.71 1.15
N THR A 391 -29.36 14.60 -0.18
CA THR A 391 -29.22 15.75 -1.08
C THR A 391 -30.40 16.72 -1.03
N PHE A 392 -31.55 16.31 -0.48
CA PHE A 392 -32.73 17.18 -0.36
C PHE A 392 -32.51 18.38 0.60
N HIS A 393 -31.68 18.22 1.63
CA HIS A 393 -31.28 19.32 2.53
C HIS A 393 -29.80 19.71 2.42
N ASP A 394 -28.96 18.82 1.87
CA ASP A 394 -27.51 19.05 1.67
C ASP A 394 -27.11 18.75 0.20
N PRO A 395 -27.49 19.59 -0.77
CA PRO A 395 -27.24 19.36 -2.20
C PRO A 395 -25.75 19.40 -2.55
N LEU A 396 -25.30 18.47 -3.40
CA LEU A 396 -23.89 18.32 -3.76
C LEU A 396 -23.26 19.59 -4.35
N ASP A 397 -24.02 20.32 -5.18
CA ASP A 397 -23.59 21.54 -5.86
C ASP A 397 -23.42 22.75 -4.92
N LYS A 398 -23.98 22.67 -3.71
CA LYS A 398 -23.92 23.73 -2.69
C LYS A 398 -22.88 23.48 -1.61
N ARG A 399 -22.20 22.33 -1.61
CA ARG A 399 -21.19 21.99 -0.60
C ARG A 399 -19.89 22.75 -0.85
N THR A 400 -19.36 23.36 0.21
CA THR A 400 -18.07 24.05 0.18
C THR A 400 -16.89 23.10 0.44
N GLU A 401 -17.13 21.99 1.13
CA GLU A 401 -16.12 20.99 1.49
C GLU A 401 -16.69 19.58 1.40
N LYS A 402 -15.83 18.59 1.13
CA LYS A 402 -16.22 17.17 1.16
C LYS A 402 -16.45 16.74 2.61
N ARG A 403 -17.37 15.81 2.82
CA ARG A 403 -17.55 15.19 4.14
C ARG A 403 -16.27 14.45 4.54
N PRO A 404 -15.88 14.52 5.81
CA PRO A 404 -14.67 13.87 6.28
C PRO A 404 -14.78 12.36 6.07
N VAL A 405 -13.71 11.77 5.53
CA VAL A 405 -13.55 10.32 5.56
C VAL A 405 -13.45 9.90 7.03
N PRO A 406 -14.17 8.83 7.46
CA PRO A 406 -14.09 8.35 8.82
C PRO A 406 -12.64 8.20 9.30
N PRO A 407 -12.31 8.64 10.52
CA PRO A 407 -10.95 8.63 11.02
C PRO A 407 -10.42 7.20 11.12
N ILE A 408 -9.09 7.08 11.13
CA ILE A 408 -8.39 5.83 11.44
C ILE A 408 -8.76 5.41 12.88
N PRO A 409 -9.41 4.28 13.10
CA PRO A 409 -9.67 3.67 14.39
C PRO A 409 -8.40 3.43 15.14
N THR A 410 -8.54 3.56 16.44
CA THR A 410 -7.54 3.28 17.45
C THR A 410 -7.14 1.80 17.41
N LYS A 411 -5.96 1.48 17.96
CA LYS A 411 -5.49 0.08 18.04
C LYS A 411 -6.45 -0.78 18.85
N GLU A 412 -7.08 -0.18 19.85
CA GLU A 412 -8.06 -0.79 20.73
C GLU A 412 -9.33 -1.19 19.96
N GLU A 413 -9.81 -0.34 19.05
CA GLU A 413 -10.94 -0.67 18.16
C GLU A 413 -10.59 -1.82 17.20
N ILE A 414 -9.36 -1.84 16.67
CA ILE A 414 -8.88 -2.91 15.79
C ILE A 414 -8.77 -4.25 16.54
N GLU A 415 -8.25 -4.25 17.78
CA GLU A 415 -8.16 -5.47 18.59
C GLU A 415 -9.55 -5.97 19.03
N LYS A 416 -10.48 -5.06 19.30
CA LYS A 416 -11.88 -5.40 19.56
C LYS A 416 -12.53 -6.11 18.37
N TRP A 417 -12.26 -5.67 17.12
CA TRP A 417 -12.82 -6.33 15.93
C TRP A 417 -12.28 -7.73 15.68
N LYS A 418 -11.08 -8.05 16.16
CA LYS A 418 -10.53 -9.41 16.10
C LYS A 418 -11.22 -10.37 17.07
N THR A 419 -11.82 -9.83 18.14
CA THR A 419 -12.48 -10.60 19.21
C THR A 419 -13.99 -10.66 19.05
N ASP A 420 -14.62 -9.54 18.73
CA ASP A 420 -16.09 -9.43 18.57
C ASP A 420 -16.54 -9.78 17.14
N GLY A 421 -15.60 -9.96 16.22
CA GLY A 421 -15.85 -10.03 14.79
C GLY A 421 -16.09 -8.63 14.18
N LEU A 422 -15.90 -8.52 12.88
CA LEU A 422 -16.22 -7.29 12.11
C LEU A 422 -17.75 -7.08 11.95
N PHE A 423 -18.55 -7.97 12.52
CA PHE A 423 -20.01 -7.91 12.54
C PHE A 423 -20.49 -6.91 13.61
N LEU A 424 -20.39 -5.62 13.28
CA LEU A 424 -21.16 -4.61 14.00
C LEU A 424 -22.63 -4.81 13.59
N ASP A 425 -23.39 -5.45 14.47
CA ASP A 425 -24.74 -5.99 14.30
C ASP A 425 -24.85 -7.20 13.32
N PRO A 426 -25.30 -8.38 13.79
CA PRO A 426 -25.90 -9.34 12.86
C PRO A 426 -27.02 -8.61 12.15
N LEU A 427 -27.14 -8.83 10.84
CA LEU A 427 -28.24 -8.32 10.03
C LEU A 427 -29.57 -8.79 10.66
N LEU A 428 -30.11 -7.98 11.57
CA LEU A 428 -31.39 -8.12 12.25
C LEU A 428 -32.25 -6.93 11.88
#